data_AF-A0A9E0K250-F1
#
_entry.id   AF-A0A9E0K250-F1
#
_cell.length_a   1.000
_cell.length_b   1.000
_cell.length_c   1.000
_cell.angle_alpha   90.00
_cell.angle_beta   90.00
_cell.angle_gamma   90.00
#
_symmetry.space_group_name_H-M   'P 1'
#
loop_
_entity.id
_entity.type
_entity.pdbx_description
1 polymer ?
#
loop_
_entity_poly.entity_id
_entity_poly.type
_entity_poly.pdbx_seq_one_letter_code
_entity_poly.pdbx_strand_id
1 'polypeptide(L)'
;MVKILLVGGGRGGAGIIDLCKLGKEVEIVAVADVKADAVAVILAQKLGIRTFQDLREAVRHPGIDVVLNITGNAEVNRIIEENKQEHVKVIEGYITNMLYHLVKSQALVNEELHAKVESLSDAVNEAKLHINNTHEVIGFINKVSQQTNLLGLNAAIEAARAGEQGRGFAVVANEVRKLAEDSVEATKKINSILGNIETSMQAIIVGIEQTAMVTEKHTRGQLIEGIKINA
;
A
#
# COMPACT_ATOMS: atom_id res chain seq x y z
N MET A 1 3.11 -29.46 -2.55
CA MET A 1 1.77 -28.86 -2.64
C MET A 1 0.87 -29.70 -1.78
N VAL A 2 0.27 -29.11 -0.74
CA VAL A 2 -0.60 -29.83 0.20
C VAL A 2 -1.97 -30.01 -0.46
N LYS A 3 -2.43 -31.25 -0.54
CA LYS A 3 -3.70 -31.60 -1.17
C LYS A 3 -4.82 -31.67 -0.13
N ILE A 4 -5.83 -30.83 -0.33
CA ILE A 4 -6.90 -30.61 0.64
C ILE A 4 -8.24 -31.11 0.13
N LEU A 5 -8.92 -31.91 0.95
CA LEU A 5 -10.36 -32.10 0.85
C LEU A 5 -11.07 -31.07 1.73
N LEU A 6 -11.90 -30.23 1.14
CA LEU A 6 -12.74 -29.28 1.87
C LEU A 6 -14.09 -29.93 2.21
N VAL A 7 -14.42 -30.04 3.50
CA VAL A 7 -15.71 -30.61 3.95
C VAL A 7 -16.58 -29.52 4.54
N GLY A 8 -17.70 -29.24 3.88
CA GLY A 8 -18.63 -28.14 4.15
C GLY A 8 -18.66 -27.13 3.00
N GLY A 9 -19.84 -26.94 2.43
CA GLY A 9 -20.10 -26.22 1.19
C GLY A 9 -20.70 -24.83 1.39
N GLY A 10 -20.80 -24.34 2.62
CA GLY A 10 -21.36 -23.02 2.94
C GLY A 10 -20.49 -21.85 2.47
N ARG A 11 -20.85 -20.63 2.89
CA ARG A 11 -20.08 -19.40 2.54
C ARG A 11 -18.62 -19.45 3.02
N GLY A 12 -18.37 -20.06 4.18
CA GLY A 12 -17.00 -20.26 4.68
C GLY A 12 -16.14 -21.12 3.74
N GLY A 13 -16.73 -22.16 3.15
CA GLY A 13 -16.05 -23.01 2.19
C GLY A 13 -15.72 -22.29 0.89
N ALA A 14 -16.66 -21.47 0.41
CA ALA A 14 -16.42 -20.64 -0.78
C ALA A 14 -15.27 -19.64 -0.54
N GLY A 15 -15.22 -19.01 0.64
CA GLY A 15 -14.12 -18.12 1.01
C GLY A 15 -12.76 -18.82 1.04
N ILE A 16 -12.69 -20.06 1.53
CA ILE A 16 -11.45 -20.85 1.53
C ILE A 16 -11.02 -21.21 0.11
N ILE A 17 -11.96 -21.57 -0.77
CA ILE A 17 -11.66 -21.80 -2.18
C ILE A 17 -11.03 -20.56 -2.82
N ASP A 18 -11.58 -19.37 -2.55
CA ASP A 18 -11.03 -18.13 -3.09
C ASP A 18 -9.63 -17.80 -2.51
N LEU A 19 -9.39 -18.06 -1.22
CA LEU A 19 -8.07 -17.89 -0.61
C LEU A 19 -7.01 -18.82 -1.23
N CYS A 20 -7.35 -20.09 -1.46
CA CYS A 20 -6.41 -21.06 -2.03
C CYS A 20 -6.04 -20.76 -3.49
N LYS A 21 -6.86 -20.01 -4.25
CA LYS A 21 -6.52 -19.60 -5.63
C LYS A 21 -5.29 -18.68 -5.70
N LEU A 22 -4.99 -17.97 -4.61
CA LEU A 22 -3.91 -16.99 -4.57
C LEU A 22 -2.52 -17.62 -4.39
N GLY A 23 -2.45 -18.93 -4.06
CA GLY A 23 -1.20 -19.63 -3.77
C GLY A 23 -0.94 -20.85 -4.67
N LYS A 24 0.34 -21.23 -4.83
CA LYS A 24 0.75 -22.46 -5.54
C LYS A 24 1.07 -23.63 -4.60
N GLU A 25 0.91 -23.43 -3.29
CA GLU A 25 1.35 -24.39 -2.28
C GLU A 25 0.24 -25.32 -1.79
N VAL A 26 -1.02 -24.97 -2.06
CA VAL A 26 -2.21 -25.72 -1.65
C VAL A 26 -3.06 -26.03 -2.87
N GLU A 27 -3.51 -27.27 -2.99
CA GLU A 27 -4.42 -27.74 -4.02
C GLU A 27 -5.70 -28.24 -3.37
N ILE A 28 -6.86 -27.66 -3.73
CA ILE A 28 -8.15 -28.22 -3.33
C ILE A 28 -8.48 -29.34 -4.31
N VAL A 29 -8.26 -30.58 -3.88
CA VAL A 29 -8.51 -31.76 -4.74
C VAL A 29 -9.99 -32.05 -4.87
N ALA A 30 -10.77 -31.75 -3.83
CA ALA A 30 -12.22 -31.92 -3.85
C ALA A 30 -12.93 -31.08 -2.78
N VAL A 31 -14.24 -30.89 -3.00
CA VAL A 31 -15.17 -30.28 -2.03
C VAL A 31 -16.32 -31.24 -1.76
N ALA A 32 -16.61 -31.51 -0.48
CA ALA A 32 -17.70 -32.37 -0.07
C ALA A 32 -18.76 -31.60 0.71
N ASP A 33 -20.03 -31.70 0.30
CA ASP A 33 -21.19 -31.28 1.08
C ASP A 33 -22.40 -32.13 0.69
N VAL A 34 -23.26 -32.42 1.66
CA VAL A 34 -24.50 -33.17 1.44
C VAL A 34 -25.48 -32.43 0.51
N LYS A 35 -25.36 -31.11 0.40
CA LYS A 35 -26.15 -30.23 -0.46
C LYS A 35 -25.41 -29.92 -1.75
N ALA A 36 -25.92 -30.43 -2.86
CA ALA A 36 -25.35 -30.17 -4.19
C ALA A 36 -25.46 -28.68 -4.62
N ASP A 37 -26.40 -27.94 -4.04
CA ASP A 37 -26.64 -26.52 -4.28
C ASP A 37 -25.89 -25.59 -3.30
N ALA A 38 -25.02 -26.15 -2.44
CA ALA A 38 -24.21 -25.35 -1.53
C ALA A 38 -23.25 -24.43 -2.30
N VAL A 39 -23.03 -23.22 -1.77
CA VAL A 39 -22.29 -22.14 -2.46
C VAL A 39 -20.88 -22.57 -2.89
N ALA A 40 -20.13 -23.24 -2.01
CA ALA A 40 -18.77 -23.71 -2.31
C ALA A 40 -18.77 -24.88 -3.29
N VAL A 41 -19.82 -25.72 -3.31
CA VAL A 41 -19.95 -26.82 -4.27
C VAL A 41 -20.17 -26.27 -5.67
N ILE A 42 -21.08 -25.30 -5.83
CA ILE A 42 -21.30 -24.60 -7.10
C ILE A 42 -20.01 -23.90 -7.57
N LEU A 43 -19.30 -23.24 -6.65
CA LEU A 43 -18.03 -22.59 -6.97
C LEU A 43 -16.96 -23.59 -7.41
N ALA A 44 -16.82 -24.71 -6.70
CA ALA A 44 -15.89 -25.78 -7.03
C ALA A 44 -16.15 -26.35 -8.42
N GLN A 45 -17.41 -26.62 -8.77
CA GLN A 45 -17.82 -27.09 -10.09
C GLN A 45 -17.43 -26.11 -11.20
N LYS A 46 -17.67 -24.80 -11.00
CA LYS A 46 -17.27 -23.75 -11.96
C LYS A 46 -15.76 -23.71 -12.20
N LEU A 47 -14.98 -24.10 -11.20
CA LEU A 47 -13.52 -24.14 -11.26
C LEU A 47 -12.97 -25.49 -11.73
N GLY A 48 -13.83 -26.46 -12.04
CA GLY A 48 -13.42 -27.81 -12.42
C GLY A 48 -12.90 -28.66 -11.26
N ILE A 49 -13.12 -28.24 -10.02
CA ILE A 49 -12.76 -28.99 -8.81
C ILE A 49 -13.81 -30.08 -8.58
N ARG A 50 -13.34 -31.29 -8.25
CA ARG A 50 -14.22 -32.44 -7.99
C ARG A 50 -15.13 -32.16 -6.78
N THR A 51 -16.38 -32.59 -6.86
CA THR A 51 -17.34 -32.45 -5.75
C THR A 51 -17.95 -33.79 -5.35
N PHE A 52 -18.22 -33.97 -4.06
CA PHE A 52 -18.84 -35.17 -3.51
C PHE A 52 -20.07 -34.82 -2.64
N GLN A 53 -21.12 -35.61 -2.78
CA GLN A 53 -22.29 -35.55 -1.89
C GLN A 53 -22.21 -36.62 -0.79
N ASP A 54 -21.50 -37.73 -1.04
CA ASP A 54 -21.16 -38.72 -0.03
C ASP A 54 -19.80 -38.39 0.60
N LEU A 55 -19.83 -38.04 1.88
CA LEU A 55 -18.63 -37.74 2.66
C LEU A 55 -17.67 -38.94 2.70
N ARG A 56 -18.16 -40.17 2.83
CA ARG A 56 -17.32 -41.37 2.96
C ARG A 56 -16.53 -41.65 1.69
N GLU A 57 -17.13 -41.39 0.53
CA GLU A 57 -16.42 -41.44 -0.75
C GLU A 57 -15.37 -40.33 -0.85
N ALA A 58 -15.72 -39.13 -0.38
CA ALA A 58 -14.83 -37.98 -0.39
C ALA A 58 -13.55 -38.21 0.44
N VAL A 59 -13.66 -38.68 1.70
CA VAL A 59 -12.49 -38.91 2.57
C VAL A 59 -11.58 -40.03 2.07
N ARG A 60 -12.12 -40.97 1.29
CA ARG A 60 -11.36 -42.06 0.66
C ARG A 60 -10.73 -41.68 -0.68
N HIS A 61 -10.99 -40.48 -1.19
CA HIS A 61 -10.42 -40.04 -2.45
C HIS A 61 -8.87 -40.06 -2.37
N PRO A 62 -8.17 -40.67 -3.36
CA PRO A 62 -6.72 -40.77 -3.32
C PRO A 62 -6.04 -39.40 -3.39
N GLY A 63 -4.88 -39.30 -2.73
CA GLY A 63 -4.04 -38.10 -2.78
C GLY A 63 -4.55 -36.94 -1.93
N ILE A 64 -5.31 -37.20 -0.88
CA ILE A 64 -5.62 -36.20 0.15
C ILE A 64 -4.49 -36.22 1.20
N ASP A 65 -3.92 -35.06 1.53
CA ASP A 65 -3.01 -34.92 2.66
C ASP A 65 -3.75 -34.43 3.91
N VAL A 66 -4.71 -33.52 3.72
CA VAL A 66 -5.45 -32.85 4.81
C VAL A 66 -6.94 -32.77 4.49
N VAL A 67 -7.78 -33.06 5.49
CA VAL A 67 -9.22 -32.78 5.46
C VAL A 67 -9.47 -31.52 6.27
N LEU A 68 -10.03 -30.50 5.60
CA LEU A 68 -10.41 -29.24 6.20
C LEU A 68 -11.91 -29.29 6.53
N ASN A 69 -12.26 -29.64 7.75
CA ASN A 69 -13.66 -29.79 8.19
C ASN A 69 -14.21 -28.47 8.70
N ILE A 70 -15.05 -27.80 7.93
CA ILE A 70 -15.66 -26.50 8.28
C ILE A 70 -17.15 -26.59 8.60
N THR A 71 -17.65 -27.80 8.87
CA THR A 71 -19.08 -28.01 9.16
C THR A 71 -19.46 -27.66 10.59
N GLY A 72 -18.51 -27.73 11.53
CA GLY A 72 -18.77 -27.62 12.96
C GLY A 72 -19.62 -28.75 13.54
N ASN A 73 -19.84 -29.84 12.78
CA ASN A 73 -20.70 -30.95 13.17
C ASN A 73 -19.87 -32.14 13.69
N ALA A 74 -20.12 -32.55 14.93
CA ALA A 74 -19.40 -33.66 15.57
C ALA A 74 -19.60 -35.00 14.83
N GLU A 75 -20.78 -35.23 14.24
CA GLU A 75 -21.06 -36.43 13.46
C GLU A 75 -20.27 -36.45 12.16
N VAL A 76 -20.13 -35.30 11.50
CA VAL A 76 -19.25 -35.15 10.32
C VAL A 76 -17.81 -35.45 10.70
N ASN A 77 -17.34 -34.94 11.85
CA ASN A 77 -15.98 -35.21 12.33
C ASN A 77 -15.76 -36.69 12.61
N ARG A 78 -16.73 -37.36 13.25
CA ARG A 78 -16.70 -38.80 13.49
C ARG A 78 -16.58 -39.60 12.19
N ILE A 79 -17.41 -39.28 11.20
CA ILE A 79 -17.38 -39.95 9.89
C ILE A 79 -16.01 -39.76 9.21
N ILE A 80 -15.43 -38.56 9.30
CA ILE A 80 -14.09 -38.29 8.76
C ILE A 80 -13.06 -39.16 9.48
N GLU A 81 -13.02 -39.17 10.81
CA GLU A 81 -12.05 -39.94 11.59
C GLU A 81 -12.15 -41.46 11.35
N GLU A 82 -13.37 -41.99 11.21
CA GLU A 82 -13.61 -43.42 10.95
C GLU A 82 -13.24 -43.86 9.52
N ASN A 83 -13.24 -42.94 8.55
CA ASN A 83 -13.09 -43.27 7.12
C ASN A 83 -11.83 -42.67 6.47
N LYS A 84 -11.10 -41.79 7.16
CA LYS A 84 -9.87 -41.18 6.64
C LYS A 84 -8.77 -42.23 6.48
N GLN A 85 -7.86 -41.95 5.55
CA GLN A 85 -6.63 -42.74 5.42
C GLN A 85 -5.69 -42.41 6.58
N GLU A 86 -4.81 -43.34 6.97
CA GLU A 86 -3.96 -43.22 8.17
C GLU A 86 -3.08 -41.95 8.16
N HIS A 87 -2.54 -41.59 6.98
CA HIS A 87 -1.69 -40.41 6.80
C HIS A 87 -2.46 -39.08 6.77
N VAL A 88 -3.78 -39.11 6.57
CA VAL A 88 -4.60 -37.91 6.43
C VAL A 88 -4.79 -37.24 7.78
N LYS A 89 -4.47 -35.94 7.84
CA LYS A 89 -4.71 -35.08 9.01
C LYS A 89 -6.04 -34.36 8.87
N VAL A 90 -6.72 -34.12 9.99
CA VAL A 90 -8.00 -33.39 10.02
C VAL A 90 -7.78 -32.06 10.73
N ILE A 91 -8.23 -30.98 10.11
CA ILE A 91 -8.25 -29.64 10.71
C ILE A 91 -9.71 -29.28 10.97
N GLU A 92 -10.02 -29.00 12.22
CA GLU A 92 -11.37 -28.66 12.66
C GLU A 92 -11.79 -27.23 12.25
N GLY A 93 -13.11 -27.02 12.27
CA GLY A 93 -13.74 -25.79 11.78
C GLY A 93 -13.38 -24.56 12.59
N TYR A 94 -13.09 -24.69 13.88
CA TYR A 94 -12.68 -23.56 14.72
C TYR A 94 -11.34 -22.97 14.26
N ILE A 95 -10.31 -23.82 14.09
CA ILE A 95 -8.99 -23.40 13.61
C ILE A 95 -9.11 -22.83 12.20
N THR A 96 -9.90 -23.48 11.34
CA THR A 96 -10.10 -23.02 9.97
C THR A 96 -10.79 -21.67 9.89
N ASN A 97 -11.82 -21.44 10.71
CA ASN A 97 -12.53 -20.16 10.76
C ASN A 97 -11.62 -19.04 11.32
N MET A 98 -10.83 -19.35 12.36
CA MET A 98 -9.82 -18.43 12.87
C MET A 98 -8.79 -18.06 11.78
N LEU A 99 -8.26 -19.04 11.05
CA LEU A 99 -7.33 -18.80 9.93
C LEU A 99 -7.99 -17.97 8.81
N TYR A 100 -9.24 -18.28 8.45
CA TYR A 100 -9.98 -17.51 7.46
C TYR A 100 -10.13 -16.03 7.89
N HIS A 101 -10.53 -15.78 9.14
CA HIS A 101 -10.64 -14.43 9.67
C HIS A 101 -9.30 -13.69 9.72
N LEU A 102 -8.21 -14.38 10.09
CA LEU A 102 -6.86 -13.81 10.08
C LEU A 102 -6.41 -13.41 8.67
N VAL A 103 -6.54 -14.33 7.69
CA VAL A 103 -6.14 -14.06 6.30
C VAL A 103 -7.02 -12.96 5.69
N LYS A 104 -8.33 -12.99 5.94
CA LYS A 104 -9.24 -11.94 5.48
C LYS A 104 -8.92 -10.58 6.08
N SER A 105 -8.64 -10.53 7.39
CA SER A 105 -8.22 -9.29 8.06
C SER A 105 -6.92 -8.76 7.45
N GLN A 106 -5.96 -9.63 7.16
CA GLN A 106 -4.71 -9.22 6.52
C GLN A 106 -4.92 -8.70 5.10
N ALA A 107 -5.82 -9.31 4.32
CA ALA A 107 -6.16 -8.84 2.98
C ALA A 107 -6.77 -7.43 3.00
N LEU A 108 -7.69 -7.16 3.93
CA LEU A 108 -8.29 -5.84 4.11
C LEU A 108 -7.25 -4.78 4.47
N VAL A 109 -6.35 -5.09 5.41
CA VAL A 109 -5.25 -4.19 5.79
C VAL A 109 -4.32 -3.91 4.60
N ASN A 110 -4.05 -4.92 3.76
CA ASN A 110 -3.21 -4.73 2.57
C ASN A 110 -3.89 -3.83 1.53
N GLU A 111 -5.20 -3.99 1.27
CA GLU A 111 -5.96 -3.12 0.37
C GLU A 111 -5.97 -1.66 0.84
N GLU A 112 -6.24 -1.44 2.14
CA GLU A 112 -6.20 -0.10 2.74
C GLU A 112 -4.80 0.52 2.64
N LEU A 113 -3.76 -0.28 2.89
CA LEU A 113 -2.38 0.17 2.79
C LEU A 113 -2.00 0.54 1.34
N HIS A 114 -2.44 -0.24 0.34
CA HIS A 114 -2.23 0.09 -1.07
C HIS A 114 -2.88 1.43 -1.45
N ALA A 115 -4.14 1.63 -1.07
CA ALA A 115 -4.84 2.90 -1.32
C ALA A 115 -4.12 4.08 -0.63
N LYS A 116 -3.58 3.86 0.58
CA LYS A 116 -2.86 4.92 1.31
C LYS A 116 -1.51 5.26 0.67
N VAL A 117 -0.81 4.25 0.15
CA VAL A 117 0.45 4.41 -0.59
C VAL A 117 0.24 5.23 -1.86
N GLU A 118 -0.81 4.93 -2.63
CA GLU A 118 -1.18 5.67 -3.85
C GLU A 118 -1.51 7.13 -3.53
N SER A 119 -2.39 7.37 -2.54
CA SER A 119 -2.74 8.72 -2.09
C SER A 119 -1.53 9.52 -1.60
N LEU A 120 -0.56 8.88 -0.95
CA LEU A 120 0.66 9.55 -0.50
C LEU A 120 1.58 9.90 -1.68
N SER A 121 1.64 9.06 -2.71
CA SER A 121 2.38 9.34 -3.94
C SER A 121 1.80 10.57 -4.66
N ASP A 122 0.48 10.66 -4.77
CA ASP A 122 -0.21 11.80 -5.37
C ASP A 122 0.07 13.10 -4.60
N ALA A 123 -0.03 13.06 -3.26
CA ALA A 123 0.24 14.23 -2.42
C ALA A 123 1.70 14.72 -2.55
N VAL A 124 2.65 13.80 -2.70
CA VAL A 124 4.06 14.15 -2.95
C VAL A 124 4.24 14.78 -4.32
N ASN A 125 3.58 14.25 -5.36
CA ASN A 125 3.64 14.83 -6.70
C ASN A 125 3.04 16.25 -6.74
N GLU A 126 1.93 16.46 -6.04
CA GLU A 126 1.30 17.78 -5.90
C GLU A 126 2.21 18.77 -5.15
N ALA A 127 2.80 18.35 -4.02
CA ALA A 127 3.78 19.16 -3.29
C ALA A 127 4.96 19.57 -4.17
N LYS A 128 5.40 18.69 -5.08
CA LYS A 128 6.51 18.98 -6.01
C LYS A 128 6.13 20.07 -7.01
N LEU A 129 4.90 20.03 -7.51
CA LEU A 129 4.37 21.09 -8.37
C LEU A 129 4.30 22.44 -7.64
N HIS A 130 3.87 22.44 -6.38
CA HIS A 130 3.84 23.67 -5.57
C HIS A 130 5.23 24.27 -5.32
N ILE A 131 6.23 23.43 -5.08
CA ILE A 131 7.63 23.87 -4.93
C ILE A 131 8.13 24.50 -6.24
N ASN A 132 7.90 23.85 -7.38
CA ASN A 132 8.28 24.39 -8.68
C ASN A 132 7.63 25.77 -8.94
N ASN A 133 6.33 25.90 -8.69
CA ASN A 133 5.62 27.19 -8.82
C ASN A 133 6.20 28.25 -7.88
N THR A 134 6.60 27.86 -6.66
CA THR A 134 7.22 28.78 -5.69
C THR A 134 8.60 29.25 -6.18
N HIS A 135 9.39 28.37 -6.82
CA HIS A 135 10.64 28.78 -7.45
C HIS A 135 10.44 29.80 -8.57
N GLU A 136 9.39 29.68 -9.37
CA GLU A 136 9.06 30.68 -10.39
C GLU A 136 8.75 32.04 -9.78
N VAL A 137 7.94 32.07 -8.71
CA VAL A 137 7.61 33.29 -7.97
C VAL A 137 8.86 33.92 -7.36
N ILE A 138 9.75 33.11 -6.76
CA ILE A 138 11.03 33.59 -6.22
C ILE A 138 11.92 34.16 -7.33
N GLY A 139 11.94 33.52 -8.50
CA GLY A 139 12.66 34.02 -9.67
C GLY A 139 12.13 35.38 -10.13
N PHE A 140 10.81 35.57 -10.12
CA PHE A 140 10.18 36.85 -10.43
C PHE A 140 10.53 37.92 -9.39
N ILE A 141 10.43 37.62 -8.09
CA ILE A 141 10.79 38.55 -7.01
C ILE A 141 12.26 39.00 -7.16
N ASN A 142 13.18 38.05 -7.42
CA ASN A 142 14.59 38.38 -7.63
C ASN A 142 14.80 39.34 -8.81
N LYS A 143 14.09 39.13 -9.94
CA LYS A 143 14.14 40.04 -11.08
C LYS A 143 13.64 41.44 -10.71
N VAL A 144 12.51 41.53 -10.01
CA VAL A 144 11.95 42.81 -9.55
C VAL A 144 12.90 43.50 -8.58
N SER A 145 13.46 42.80 -7.60
CA SER A 145 14.43 43.37 -6.66
C SER A 145 15.68 43.87 -7.37
N GLN A 146 16.22 43.14 -8.34
CA GLN A 146 17.37 43.60 -9.15
C GLN A 146 17.04 44.87 -9.95
N GLN A 147 15.86 44.93 -10.58
CA GLN A 147 15.41 46.12 -11.30
C GLN A 147 15.21 47.31 -10.36
N THR A 148 14.59 47.10 -9.19
CA THR A 148 14.41 48.14 -8.16
C THR A 148 15.75 48.64 -7.63
N ASN A 149 16.73 47.76 -7.43
CA ASN A 149 18.08 48.17 -7.02
C ASN A 149 18.76 49.06 -8.09
N LEU A 150 18.62 48.70 -9.38
CA LEU A 150 19.13 49.52 -10.48
C LEU A 150 18.41 50.87 -10.59
N LEU A 151 17.09 50.91 -10.39
CA LEU A 151 16.32 52.14 -10.35
C LEU A 151 16.76 53.05 -9.19
N GLY A 152 16.94 52.47 -8.00
CA GLY A 152 17.46 53.18 -6.83
C GLY A 152 18.88 53.70 -7.05
N LEU A 153 19.74 52.93 -7.73
CA LEU A 153 21.08 53.37 -8.12
C LEU A 153 21.03 54.59 -9.06
N ASN A 154 20.20 54.53 -10.10
CA ASN A 154 20.04 55.65 -11.03
C ASN A 154 19.51 56.90 -10.32
N ALA A 155 18.54 56.74 -9.40
CA ALA A 155 18.01 57.83 -8.60
C ALA A 155 19.08 58.43 -7.66
N ALA A 156 19.93 57.60 -7.05
CA ALA A 156 21.04 58.06 -6.21
C ALA A 156 22.08 58.87 -7.00
N ILE A 157 22.38 58.45 -8.24
CA ILE A 157 23.28 59.18 -9.15
C ILE A 157 22.69 60.56 -9.49
N GLU A 158 21.40 60.62 -9.86
CA GLU A 158 20.77 61.89 -10.23
C GLU A 158 20.62 62.83 -9.02
N ALA A 159 20.33 62.27 -7.84
CA ALA A 159 20.31 63.02 -6.59
C ALA A 159 21.69 63.63 -6.26
N ALA A 160 22.78 62.88 -6.47
CA ALA A 160 24.13 63.40 -6.31
C ALA A 160 24.44 64.53 -7.32
N ARG A 161 23.93 64.38 -8.55
CA ARG A 161 24.10 65.38 -9.63
C ARG A 161 23.38 66.70 -9.33
N ALA A 162 22.23 66.65 -8.66
CA ALA A 162 21.48 67.83 -8.21
C ALA A 162 22.12 68.57 -7.02
N GLY A 163 23.21 68.04 -6.44
CA GLY A 163 23.93 68.65 -5.33
C GLY A 163 23.06 68.82 -4.09
N GLU A 164 23.05 70.01 -3.49
CA GLU A 164 22.31 70.29 -2.25
C GLU A 164 20.79 70.06 -2.39
N GLN A 165 20.22 70.31 -3.56
CA GLN A 165 18.78 70.13 -3.81
C GLN A 165 18.39 68.64 -3.87
N GLY A 166 19.35 67.75 -4.10
CA GLY A 166 19.13 66.31 -4.20
C GLY A 166 19.29 65.54 -2.89
N ARG A 167 19.72 66.18 -1.80
CA ARG A 167 20.03 65.48 -0.53
C ARG A 167 18.88 64.63 0.01
N GLY A 168 17.65 65.14 -0.02
CA GLY A 168 16.46 64.38 0.41
C GLY A 168 16.20 63.16 -0.48
N PHE A 169 16.33 63.31 -1.79
CA PHE A 169 16.17 62.21 -2.75
C PHE A 169 17.27 61.15 -2.61
N ALA A 170 18.49 61.53 -2.26
CA ALA A 170 19.59 60.59 -2.04
C ALA A 170 19.31 59.63 -0.87
N VAL A 171 18.68 60.12 0.21
CA VAL A 171 18.28 59.28 1.35
C VAL A 171 17.24 58.26 0.92
N VAL A 172 16.21 58.69 0.20
CA VAL A 172 15.15 57.80 -0.31
C VAL A 172 15.73 56.76 -1.28
N ALA A 173 16.60 57.17 -2.19
CA ALA A 173 17.23 56.27 -3.15
C ALA A 173 18.07 55.17 -2.47
N ASN A 174 18.80 55.51 -1.41
CA ASN A 174 19.56 54.54 -0.63
C ASN A 174 18.66 53.56 0.12
N GLU A 175 17.53 54.02 0.68
CA GLU A 175 16.58 53.14 1.36
C GLU A 175 15.91 52.16 0.38
N VAL A 176 15.55 52.64 -0.82
CA VAL A 176 15.01 51.78 -1.90
C VAL A 176 16.01 50.69 -2.30
N ARG A 177 17.30 51.03 -2.43
CA ARG A 177 18.36 50.03 -2.72
C ARG A 177 18.48 49.00 -1.61
N LYS A 178 18.51 49.45 -0.36
CA LYS A 178 18.60 48.57 0.80
C LYS A 178 17.42 47.59 0.86
N LEU A 179 16.19 48.06 0.65
CA LEU A 179 15.00 47.20 0.59
C LEU A 179 15.08 46.17 -0.53
N ALA A 180 15.64 46.55 -1.69
CA ALA A 180 15.85 45.64 -2.80
C ALA A 180 16.90 44.57 -2.50
N GLU A 181 18.00 44.94 -1.83
CA GLU A 181 19.04 44.00 -1.38
C GLU A 181 18.50 43.04 -0.30
N ASP A 182 17.76 43.56 0.69
CA ASP A 182 17.11 42.77 1.74
C ASP A 182 16.11 41.76 1.14
N SER A 183 15.39 42.15 0.08
CA SER A 183 14.47 41.26 -0.64
C SER A 183 15.20 40.09 -1.32
N VAL A 184 16.39 40.34 -1.91
CA VAL A 184 17.24 39.28 -2.49
C VAL A 184 17.75 38.35 -1.40
N GLU A 185 18.12 38.86 -0.22
CA GLU A 185 18.53 38.01 0.89
C GLU A 185 17.38 37.15 1.42
N ALA A 186 16.18 37.72 1.56
CA ALA A 186 14.98 37.00 1.98
C ALA A 186 14.65 35.84 1.02
N THR A 187 14.67 36.10 -0.29
CA THR A 187 14.40 35.05 -1.29
C THR A 187 15.45 33.94 -1.30
N LYS A 188 16.73 34.25 -1.02
CA LYS A 188 17.77 33.22 -0.83
C LYS A 188 17.46 32.30 0.36
N LYS A 189 16.99 32.86 1.48
CA LYS A 189 16.58 32.06 2.64
C LYS A 189 15.40 31.14 2.30
N ILE A 190 14.41 31.66 1.55
CA ILE A 190 13.27 30.85 1.10
C ILE A 190 13.74 29.70 0.20
N ASN A 191 14.64 29.95 -0.78
CA ASN A 191 15.19 28.87 -1.63
C ASN A 191 15.90 27.77 -0.82
N SER A 192 16.64 28.14 0.24
CA SER A 192 17.26 27.16 1.14
C SER A 192 16.22 26.28 1.85
N ILE A 193 15.14 26.90 2.34
CA ILE A 193 14.02 26.18 2.97
C ILE A 193 13.35 25.23 1.97
N LEU A 194 13.10 25.69 0.73
CA LEU A 194 12.52 24.84 -0.32
C LEU A 194 13.41 23.62 -0.63
N GLY A 195 14.73 23.79 -0.73
CA GLY A 195 15.65 22.65 -0.94
C GLY A 195 15.62 21.61 0.20
N ASN A 196 15.41 22.06 1.45
CA ASN A 196 15.22 21.14 2.57
C ASN A 196 13.89 20.38 2.48
N ILE A 197 12.84 21.02 1.98
CA ILE A 197 11.53 20.38 1.74
C ILE A 197 11.67 19.35 0.62
N GLU A 198 12.33 19.68 -0.49
CA GLU A 198 12.59 18.73 -1.58
C GLU A 198 13.36 17.49 -1.09
N THR A 199 14.38 17.69 -0.24
CA THR A 199 15.14 16.59 0.36
C THR A 199 14.25 15.70 1.22
N SER A 200 13.39 16.31 2.05
CA SER A 200 12.42 15.58 2.88
C SER A 200 11.43 14.79 2.02
N MET A 201 10.96 15.38 0.91
CA MET A 201 10.07 14.71 -0.03
C MET A 201 10.74 13.53 -0.72
N GLN A 202 12.01 13.64 -1.11
CA GLN A 202 12.75 12.53 -1.70
C GLN A 202 12.86 11.35 -0.72
N ALA A 203 13.08 11.63 0.57
CA ALA A 203 13.06 10.59 1.60
C ALA A 203 11.68 9.92 1.73
N ILE A 204 10.59 10.69 1.61
CA ILE A 204 9.23 10.17 1.60
C ILE A 204 9.00 9.27 0.37
N ILE A 205 9.45 9.66 -0.82
CA ILE A 205 9.36 8.84 -2.05
C ILE A 205 10.05 7.49 -1.85
N VAL A 206 11.27 7.49 -1.32
CA VAL A 206 12.00 6.24 -1.02
C VAL A 206 11.22 5.37 -0.02
N GLY A 207 10.61 5.99 1.01
CA GLY A 207 9.77 5.26 1.97
C GLY A 207 8.50 4.68 1.35
N ILE A 208 7.87 5.40 0.40
CA ILE A 208 6.73 4.93 -0.39
C ILE A 208 7.12 3.72 -1.23
N GLU A 209 8.23 3.80 -1.97
CA GLU A 209 8.73 2.70 -2.81
C GLU A 209 9.04 1.46 -1.98
N GLN A 210 9.70 1.62 -0.83
CA GLN A 210 9.96 0.52 0.10
C GLN A 210 8.66 -0.10 0.64
N THR A 211 7.67 0.73 1.00
CA THR A 211 6.37 0.25 1.48
C THR A 211 5.62 -0.50 0.38
N ALA A 212 5.64 0.02 -0.85
CA ALA A 212 5.03 -0.63 -2.02
C ALA A 212 5.70 -1.99 -2.32
N MET A 213 7.02 -2.09 -2.20
CA MET A 213 7.74 -3.36 -2.36
C MET A 213 7.37 -4.37 -1.27
N VAL A 214 7.20 -3.93 -0.02
CA VAL A 214 6.79 -4.81 1.09
C VAL A 214 5.36 -5.29 0.91
N THR A 215 4.44 -4.43 0.46
CA THR A 215 3.06 -4.85 0.19
C THR A 215 3.00 -5.84 -0.97
N GLU A 216 3.75 -5.60 -2.05
CA GLU A 216 3.84 -6.56 -3.17
C GLU A 216 4.45 -7.90 -2.73
N LYS A 217 5.49 -7.89 -1.87
CA LYS A 217 6.06 -9.12 -1.28
C LYS A 217 5.09 -9.84 -0.35
N HIS A 218 4.26 -9.11 0.40
CA HIS A 218 3.16 -9.69 1.18
C HIS A 218 2.12 -10.36 0.29
N THR A 219 1.83 -9.79 -0.90
CA THR A 219 0.97 -10.46 -1.89
C THR A 219 1.68 -11.65 -2.55
N ARG A 220 3.01 -11.60 -2.67
CA ARG A 220 3.85 -12.59 -3.36
C ARG A 220 4.71 -13.42 -2.40
N GLY A 221 4.09 -13.99 -1.35
CA GLY A 221 4.54 -15.24 -0.70
C GLY A 221 5.99 -15.36 -0.23
N GLN A 222 6.66 -14.29 0.24
CA GLN A 222 8.04 -14.38 0.76
C GLN A 222 8.16 -14.42 2.29
N LEU A 223 7.06 -14.56 3.04
CA LEU A 223 7.11 -14.75 4.50
C LEU A 223 7.36 -16.20 4.96
N ILE A 224 7.39 -17.16 4.03
CA ILE A 224 7.36 -18.60 4.36
C ILE A 224 8.75 -19.14 4.76
N GLU A 225 9.86 -18.46 4.41
CA GLU A 225 11.21 -18.95 4.74
C GLU A 225 11.55 -18.94 6.24
N GLY A 226 10.79 -18.19 7.06
CA GLY A 226 11.00 -18.12 8.52
C GLY A 226 10.17 -19.10 9.35
N ILE A 227 9.11 -19.71 8.78
CA ILE A 227 8.21 -20.59 9.52
C ILE A 227 8.71 -22.03 9.40
N LYS A 228 9.75 -22.37 10.17
CA LYS A 228 10.05 -23.78 10.45
C LYS A 228 8.99 -24.31 11.41
N ILE A 229 7.91 -24.88 10.88
CA ILE A 229 7.05 -25.76 11.66
C ILE A 229 7.83 -27.06 11.83
N ASN A 230 8.49 -27.23 12.98
CA ASN A 230 9.02 -28.54 13.35
C ASN A 230 7.82 -29.47 13.53
N ALA A 231 7.75 -30.50 12.70
CA ALA A 231 6.83 -31.63 12.84
C ALA A 231 7.28 -32.54 14.00
#